data_AF-A0AAD0RJV7-F1
#
_entry.id   AF-A0AAD0RJV7-F1
#
_cell.length_a   1.000
_cell.length_b   1.000
_cell.length_c   1.000
_cell.angle_alpha   90.00
_cell.angle_beta   90.00
_cell.angle_gamma   90.00
#
_symmetry.space_group_name_H-M   'P 1'
#
loop_
_entity.id
_entity.type
_entity.pdbx_description
1 polymer ?
#
loop_
_entity_poly.entity_id
_entity_poly.type
_entity_poly.pdbx_seq_one_letter_code
_entity_poly.pdbx_strand_id
1 'polypeptide(L)'
;MFLGKLPVDVFIYMAVNIGLLILAFWFYILLSILREFRLFAKTAGGAGTSNPDQQYLLQHCRDAINKSMKFVEDNQHTIQELANLQVHLEQQLAEVKRSTQDHISSEEQTRMDDLNTKLLKSHRLIKKLRGDLSKSLERLKQTRRKLYDQYESTEELQKENDTLKQQLEASKTMGGTSEQELEQLVATFEKERQDMSQTINEYKRQIAEQSQALQQLMVQEQEVEDGPKLQAIQKELEQTREALEHLSKEKKFIESRYLEVVKNQTK
;
A
#
# COMPACT_ATOMS: atom_id res chain seq x y z
N MET A 1 -14.10 25.17 66.20
CA MET A 1 -15.40 25.69 66.68
C MET A 1 -15.65 27.09 66.09
N PHE A 2 -16.03 27.20 64.81
CA PHE A 2 -16.34 28.50 64.16
C PHE A 2 -17.40 28.42 63.05
N LEU A 3 -18.07 27.27 62.87
CA LEU A 3 -19.06 27.05 61.81
C LEU A 3 -20.52 27.25 62.24
N GLY A 4 -20.78 27.59 63.50
CA GLY A 4 -22.16 27.64 64.07
C GLY A 4 -22.86 29.00 64.06
N LYS A 5 -22.24 30.07 63.55
CA LYS A 5 -22.80 31.44 63.54
C LYS A 5 -22.55 32.18 62.22
N LEU A 6 -22.66 31.50 61.09
CA LEU A 6 -22.61 32.15 59.77
C LEU A 6 -24.04 32.25 59.21
N PRO A 7 -24.49 33.43 58.75
CA PRO A 7 -25.81 33.61 58.16
C PRO A 7 -25.99 32.63 56.99
N VAL A 8 -27.22 32.12 56.82
CA VAL A 8 -27.56 31.13 55.78
C VAL A 8 -27.16 31.61 54.38
N ASP A 9 -27.24 32.92 54.13
CA ASP A 9 -26.78 33.53 52.88
C ASP A 9 -25.30 33.24 52.58
N VAL A 10 -24.43 33.23 53.59
CA VAL A 10 -23.00 32.94 53.40
C VAL A 10 -22.78 31.49 52.99
N PHE A 11 -23.58 30.55 53.50
CA PHE A 11 -23.54 29.15 53.06
C PHE A 11 -24.03 28.98 51.63
N ILE A 12 -25.04 29.76 51.21
CA ILE A 12 -25.53 29.76 49.82
C ILE A 12 -24.45 30.31 48.88
N TYR A 13 -23.83 31.46 49.22
CA TYR A 13 -22.73 32.01 48.42
C TYR A 13 -21.52 31.06 48.38
N MET A 14 -21.22 30.37 49.48
CA MET A 14 -20.13 29.38 49.51
C MET A 14 -20.46 28.15 48.63
N ALA A 15 -21.69 27.65 48.69
CA ALA A 15 -22.14 26.52 47.88
C ALA A 15 -22.15 26.85 46.38
N VAL A 16 -22.58 28.06 46.00
CA VAL A 16 -22.54 28.53 44.61
C VAL A 16 -21.10 28.64 44.12
N ASN A 17 -20.19 29.19 44.92
CA ASN A 17 -18.77 29.29 44.56
C ASN A 17 -18.10 27.92 44.44
N ILE A 18 -18.40 26.98 45.33
CA ILE A 18 -17.90 25.59 45.25
C ILE A 18 -18.48 24.89 44.02
N GLY A 19 -19.76 25.09 43.71
CA GLY A 19 -20.39 24.58 42.49
C GLY A 19 -19.75 25.12 41.22
N LEU A 20 -19.42 26.42 41.20
CA LEU A 20 -18.69 27.07 40.10
C LEU A 20 -17.26 26.53 39.95
N LEU A 21 -16.56 26.29 41.06
CA LEU A 21 -15.22 25.68 41.03
C LEU A 21 -15.26 24.24 40.50
N ILE A 22 -16.25 23.46 40.92
CA ILE A 22 -16.44 22.09 40.41
C ILE A 22 -16.76 22.12 38.92
N LEU A 23 -17.60 23.05 38.46
CA LEU A 23 -17.94 23.19 37.04
C LEU A 23 -16.75 23.66 36.20
N ALA A 24 -15.95 24.60 36.71
CA ALA A 24 -14.71 25.03 36.07
C ALA A 24 -13.66 23.90 36.01
N PHE A 25 -13.57 23.06 37.05
CA PHE A 25 -12.71 21.89 37.07
C PHE A 25 -13.13 20.86 36.03
N TRP A 26 -14.43 20.57 35.93
CA TRP A 26 -14.98 19.70 34.89
C TRP A 26 -14.76 20.25 33.47
N PHE A 27 -14.92 21.57 33.30
CA PHE A 27 -14.63 22.24 32.03
C PHE A 27 -13.14 22.14 31.66
N TYR A 28 -12.23 22.28 32.63
CA TYR A 28 -10.80 22.10 32.42
C TYR A 28 -10.42 20.66 32.03
N ILE A 29 -11.06 19.66 32.64
CA ILE A 29 -10.90 18.25 32.25
C ILE A 29 -11.35 18.05 30.80
N LEU A 30 -12.51 18.59 30.43
CA LEU A 30 -13.06 18.47 29.07
C LEU A 30 -12.17 19.18 28.03
N LEU A 31 -11.61 20.33 28.38
CA LEU A 31 -10.68 21.07 27.54
C LEU A 31 -9.34 20.33 27.39
N SER A 32 -8.84 19.71 28.46
CA SER A 32 -7.63 18.88 28.42
C SER A 32 -7.83 17.65 27.53
N ILE A 33 -9.00 17.01 27.61
CA ILE A 33 -9.37 15.91 26.72
C ILE A 33 -9.41 16.39 25.26
N LEU A 34 -10.06 17.52 24.94
CA LEU A 34 -10.06 18.10 23.60
C LEU A 34 -8.65 18.46 23.09
N ARG A 35 -7.76 18.93 23.97
CA ARG A 35 -6.38 19.26 23.63
C ARG A 35 -5.58 18.01 23.27
N GLU A 36 -5.73 16.95 24.04
CA GLU A 36 -5.13 15.64 23.74
C GLU A 36 -5.75 15.01 22.50
N PHE A 37 -7.07 15.10 22.30
CA PHE A 37 -7.71 14.65 21.06
C PHE A 37 -7.24 15.42 19.84
N ARG A 38 -6.95 16.73 19.97
CA ARG A 38 -6.38 17.52 18.88
C ARG A 38 -4.91 17.17 18.64
N LEU A 39 -4.14 16.85 19.68
CA LEU A 39 -2.77 16.36 19.54
C LEU A 39 -2.78 14.98 18.86
N PHE A 40 -3.61 14.07 19.35
CA PHE A 40 -3.83 12.74 18.81
C PHE A 40 -4.40 12.78 17.39
N ALA A 41 -5.28 13.71 17.05
CA ALA A 41 -5.76 13.87 15.68
C ALA A 41 -4.68 14.41 14.73
N LYS A 42 -3.68 15.16 15.23
CA LYS A 42 -2.50 15.51 14.44
C LYS A 42 -1.57 14.30 14.23
N THR A 43 -1.41 13.44 15.23
CA THR A 43 -0.58 12.23 15.13
C THR A 43 -1.26 11.09 14.35
N ALA A 44 -2.57 10.90 14.52
CA ALA A 44 -3.37 9.85 13.87
C ALA A 44 -3.91 10.30 12.51
N GLY A 45 -4.17 11.61 12.34
CA GLY A 45 -4.57 12.22 11.09
C GLY A 45 -3.38 12.77 10.31
N GLY A 46 -2.35 11.94 10.10
CA GLY A 46 -1.38 12.06 8.99
C GLY A 46 -0.84 13.44 8.64
N ALA A 47 -0.72 14.37 9.59
CA ALA A 47 -0.27 15.72 9.33
C ALA A 47 1.27 15.75 9.36
N GLY A 48 1.87 15.24 8.29
CA GLY A 48 3.10 15.82 7.71
C GLY A 48 4.35 15.88 8.58
N THR A 49 4.58 14.93 9.48
CA THR A 49 5.95 14.68 9.95
C THR A 49 6.63 13.76 8.95
N SER A 50 7.48 14.32 8.09
CA SER A 50 8.54 13.61 7.38
C SER A 50 9.37 12.85 8.40
N ASN A 51 8.99 11.60 8.68
CA ASN A 51 9.61 10.83 9.75
C ASN A 51 11.01 10.41 9.27
N PRO A 52 12.10 10.90 9.88
CA PRO A 52 13.47 10.55 9.46
C PRO A 52 13.70 9.03 9.51
N ASP A 53 12.97 8.34 10.39
CA ASP A 53 12.97 6.89 10.52
C ASP A 53 12.39 6.18 9.29
N GLN A 54 11.39 6.77 8.63
CA GLN A 54 10.81 6.21 7.40
C GLN A 54 11.80 6.36 6.23
N GLN A 55 12.49 7.49 6.15
CA GLN A 55 13.52 7.72 5.14
C GLN A 55 14.76 6.83 5.37
N TYR A 56 15.13 6.60 6.62
CA TYR A 56 16.18 5.66 7.02
C TYR A 56 15.82 4.21 6.67
N LEU A 57 14.61 3.76 7.00
CA LEU A 57 14.13 2.42 6.67
C LEU A 57 14.13 2.16 5.15
N LEU A 58 13.73 3.17 4.38
CA LEU A 58 13.72 3.10 2.91
C LEU A 58 15.12 3.06 2.31
N GLN A 59 16.08 3.82 2.85
CA GLN A 59 17.48 3.73 2.43
C GLN A 59 18.07 2.35 2.71
N HIS A 60 17.80 1.77 3.88
CA HIS A 60 18.23 0.41 4.20
C HIS A 60 17.61 -0.64 3.27
N CYS A 61 16.35 -0.46 2.89
CA CYS A 61 15.70 -1.33 1.91
C CYS A 61 16.37 -1.23 0.53
N ARG A 62 16.75 -0.02 0.11
CA ARG A 62 17.50 0.22 -1.14
C ARG A 62 18.88 -0.45 -1.13
N ASP A 63 19.62 -0.30 -0.04
CA ASP A 63 20.95 -0.91 0.09
C ASP A 63 20.87 -2.43 0.15
N ALA A 64 19.86 -2.98 0.84
CA ALA A 64 19.61 -4.42 0.84
C ALA A 64 19.27 -4.95 -0.56
N ILE A 65 18.45 -4.23 -1.34
CA ILE A 65 18.12 -4.59 -2.72
C ILE A 65 19.37 -4.52 -3.62
N ASN A 66 20.18 -3.46 -3.52
CA ASN A 66 21.41 -3.35 -4.32
C ASN A 66 22.43 -4.44 -3.97
N LYS A 67 22.60 -4.73 -2.67
CA LYS A 67 23.49 -5.80 -2.21
C LYS A 67 23.03 -7.17 -2.69
N SER A 68 21.72 -7.44 -2.68
CA SER A 68 21.18 -8.69 -3.21
C SER A 68 21.33 -8.79 -4.73
N MET A 69 21.14 -7.71 -5.49
CA MET A 69 21.41 -7.71 -6.95
C MET A 69 22.87 -8.01 -7.25
N LYS A 70 23.80 -7.36 -6.54
CA LYS A 70 25.23 -7.58 -6.73
C LYS A 70 25.61 -9.03 -6.42
N PHE A 71 25.08 -9.59 -5.32
CA PHE A 71 25.27 -11.00 -4.98
C PHE A 71 24.75 -11.93 -6.08
N VAL A 72 23.58 -11.64 -6.65
CA VAL A 72 23.00 -12.41 -7.75
C VAL A 72 23.87 -12.34 -9.00
N GLU A 73 24.38 -11.16 -9.35
CA GLU A 73 25.28 -10.96 -10.49
C GLU A 73 26.62 -11.70 -10.33
N ASP A 74 27.23 -11.61 -9.14
CA ASP A 74 28.48 -12.31 -8.82
C ASP A 74 28.31 -13.85 -8.88
N ASN A 75 27.17 -14.36 -8.40
CA ASN A 75 26.84 -15.79 -8.50
C ASN A 75 26.55 -16.21 -9.95
N GLN A 76 25.92 -15.35 -10.75
CA GLN A 76 25.70 -15.63 -12.17
C GLN A 76 27.02 -15.79 -12.91
N HIS A 77 27.98 -14.90 -12.64
CA HIS A 77 29.33 -14.98 -13.21
C HIS A 77 30.04 -16.26 -12.79
N THR A 78 30.04 -16.57 -11.49
CA THR A 78 30.67 -17.80 -10.96
C THR A 78 30.06 -19.06 -11.57
N ILE A 79 28.73 -19.11 -11.71
CA ILE A 79 28.03 -20.23 -12.36
C ILE A 79 28.42 -20.36 -13.83
N GLN A 80 28.63 -19.24 -14.51
CA GLN A 80 29.04 -19.21 -15.91
C GLN A 80 30.51 -19.67 -16.08
N GLU A 81 31.40 -19.28 -15.18
CA GLU A 81 32.77 -19.78 -15.13
C GLU A 81 32.82 -21.28 -14.82
N LEU A 82 32.04 -21.76 -13.85
CA LEU A 82 31.91 -23.19 -13.54
C LEU A 82 31.37 -23.99 -14.72
N ALA A 83 30.39 -23.45 -15.46
CA ALA A 83 29.88 -24.07 -16.67
C ALA A 83 30.96 -24.18 -17.76
N ASN A 84 31.74 -23.11 -17.97
CA ASN A 84 32.84 -23.11 -18.95
C ASN A 84 33.96 -24.09 -18.56
N LEU A 85 34.37 -24.10 -17.28
CA LEU A 85 35.38 -25.03 -16.77
C LEU A 85 34.92 -26.48 -16.95
N GLN A 86 33.63 -26.75 -16.71
CA GLN A 86 33.09 -28.09 -16.85
C GLN A 86 33.01 -28.55 -18.31
N VAL A 87 32.68 -27.66 -19.25
CA VAL A 87 32.77 -27.94 -20.70
C VAL A 87 34.22 -28.18 -21.13
N HIS A 88 35.18 -27.47 -20.55
CA HIS A 88 36.59 -27.67 -20.84
C HIS A 88 37.08 -29.05 -20.33
N LEU A 89 36.67 -29.45 -19.13
CA LEU A 89 36.94 -30.80 -18.61
C LEU A 89 36.28 -31.89 -19.44
N GLU A 90 35.06 -31.65 -19.95
CA GLU A 90 34.38 -32.55 -20.90
C GLU A 90 35.17 -32.73 -22.19
N GLN A 91 35.69 -31.64 -22.76
CA GLN A 91 36.54 -31.68 -23.95
C GLN A 91 37.84 -32.42 -23.70
N GLN A 92 38.52 -32.15 -22.58
CA GLN A 92 39.75 -32.84 -22.20
C GLN A 92 39.51 -34.34 -21.97
N LEU A 93 38.40 -34.71 -21.34
CA LEU A 93 38.07 -36.12 -21.10
C LEU A 93 37.66 -36.84 -22.40
N ALA A 94 36.99 -36.15 -23.32
CA ALA A 94 36.69 -36.68 -24.65
C ALA A 94 37.97 -36.83 -25.52
N GLU A 95 38.92 -35.92 -25.38
CA GLU A 95 40.23 -35.98 -26.02
C GLU A 95 41.08 -37.13 -25.46
N VAL A 96 41.12 -37.28 -24.14
CA VAL A 96 41.76 -38.43 -23.47
C VAL A 96 41.08 -39.75 -23.88
N LYS A 97 39.75 -39.79 -24.00
CA LYS A 97 39.03 -40.97 -24.48
C LYS A 97 39.43 -41.34 -25.91
N ARG A 98 39.63 -40.36 -26.79
CA ARG A 98 40.12 -40.58 -28.16
C ARG A 98 41.58 -41.02 -28.19
N SER A 99 42.42 -40.50 -27.30
CA SER A 99 43.85 -40.88 -27.24
C SER A 99 44.09 -42.24 -26.59
N THR A 100 43.20 -42.69 -25.69
CA THR A 100 43.37 -43.93 -24.89
C THR A 100 42.50 -45.09 -25.41
N GLN A 101 41.87 -44.92 -26.58
CA GLN A 101 40.91 -45.87 -27.15
C GLN A 101 41.46 -47.30 -27.36
N ASP A 102 42.78 -47.48 -27.37
CA ASP A 102 43.42 -48.79 -27.55
C ASP A 102 43.61 -49.60 -26.24
N HIS A 103 43.41 -49.04 -25.03
CA HIS A 103 43.79 -49.69 -23.76
C HIS A 103 42.82 -49.56 -22.57
N ILE A 104 41.52 -49.34 -22.76
CA ILE A 104 40.59 -49.15 -21.62
C ILE A 104 40.09 -50.48 -21.04
N SER A 105 40.35 -50.70 -19.75
CA SER A 105 39.79 -51.82 -18.98
C SER A 105 38.28 -51.64 -18.73
N SER A 106 37.51 -52.73 -18.65
CA SER A 106 36.06 -52.71 -18.38
C SER A 106 35.69 -51.94 -17.09
N GLU A 107 36.60 -51.88 -16.12
CA GLU A 107 36.40 -51.15 -14.86
C GLU A 107 36.56 -49.63 -15.04
N GLU A 108 37.45 -49.19 -15.93
CA GLU A 108 37.61 -47.77 -16.28
C GLU A 108 36.43 -47.26 -17.09
N GLN A 109 35.86 -48.10 -17.95
CA GLN A 109 34.67 -47.76 -18.73
C GLN A 109 33.46 -47.42 -17.83
N THR A 110 33.22 -48.22 -16.79
CA THR A 110 32.11 -47.99 -15.83
C THR A 110 32.35 -46.76 -14.95
N ARG A 111 33.60 -46.52 -14.51
CA ARG A 111 33.97 -45.29 -13.78
C ARG A 111 33.80 -44.04 -14.65
N MET A 112 34.10 -44.13 -15.95
CA MET A 112 33.86 -43.05 -16.91
C MET A 112 32.37 -42.78 -17.11
N ASP A 113 31.54 -43.81 -17.21
CA ASP A 113 30.09 -43.65 -17.38
C ASP A 113 29.43 -43.04 -16.11
N ASP A 114 29.91 -43.40 -14.91
CA ASP A 114 29.50 -42.77 -13.64
C ASP A 114 29.94 -41.30 -13.57
N LEU A 115 31.15 -40.97 -14.03
CA LEU A 115 31.59 -39.58 -14.12
C LEU A 115 30.72 -38.77 -15.08
N ASN A 116 30.42 -39.33 -16.25
CA ASN A 116 29.62 -38.66 -17.27
C ASN A 116 28.17 -38.43 -16.81
N THR A 117 27.59 -39.38 -16.06
CA THR A 117 26.27 -39.19 -15.45
C THR A 117 26.27 -38.17 -14.32
N LYS A 118 27.32 -38.11 -13.48
CA LYS A 118 27.47 -37.06 -12.44
C LYS A 118 27.63 -35.67 -13.05
N LEU A 119 28.39 -35.58 -14.12
CA LEU A 119 28.62 -34.37 -14.91
C LEU A 119 27.34 -33.87 -15.60
N LEU A 120 26.53 -34.76 -16.19
CA LEU A 120 25.21 -34.41 -16.71
C LEU A 120 24.25 -33.93 -15.61
N LYS A 121 24.32 -34.54 -14.42
CA LYS A 121 23.53 -34.09 -13.26
C LYS A 121 23.96 -32.69 -12.80
N SER A 122 25.26 -32.40 -12.72
CA SER A 122 25.73 -31.05 -12.38
C SER A 122 25.34 -30.03 -13.44
N HIS A 123 25.38 -30.37 -14.73
CA HIS A 123 24.95 -29.48 -15.81
C HIS A 123 23.45 -29.13 -15.71
N ARG A 124 22.60 -30.08 -15.30
CA ARG A 124 21.17 -29.82 -15.04
C ARG A 124 20.97 -28.91 -13.81
N LEU A 125 21.74 -29.13 -12.75
CA LEU A 125 21.69 -28.31 -11.54
C LEU A 125 22.14 -26.87 -11.81
N ILE A 126 23.27 -26.68 -12.47
CA ILE A 126 23.78 -25.37 -12.92
C ILE A 126 22.72 -24.64 -13.76
N LYS A 127 22.11 -25.34 -14.72
CA LYS A 127 21.05 -24.76 -15.55
C LYS A 127 19.82 -24.36 -14.73
N LYS A 128 19.44 -25.17 -13.73
CA LYS A 128 18.31 -24.88 -12.83
C LYS A 128 18.60 -23.68 -11.93
N LEU A 129 19.77 -23.67 -11.29
CA LEU A 129 20.26 -22.55 -10.48
C LEU A 129 20.29 -21.26 -11.28
N ARG A 130 20.82 -21.29 -12.51
CA ARG A 130 20.82 -20.14 -13.42
C ARG A 130 19.40 -19.66 -13.75
N GLY A 131 18.47 -20.59 -13.99
CA GLY A 131 17.06 -20.27 -14.25
C GLY A 131 16.37 -19.64 -13.04
N ASP A 132 16.59 -20.18 -11.84
CA ASP A 132 16.02 -19.67 -10.60
C ASP A 132 16.60 -18.31 -10.22
N LEU A 133 17.90 -18.11 -10.48
CA LEU A 133 18.61 -16.83 -10.31
C LEU A 133 18.13 -15.77 -11.30
N SER A 134 17.92 -16.12 -12.57
CA SER A 134 17.34 -15.20 -13.56
C SER A 134 15.92 -14.80 -13.17
N LYS A 135 15.09 -15.73 -12.69
CA LYS A 135 13.74 -15.43 -12.19
C LYS A 135 13.78 -14.54 -10.94
N SER A 136 14.72 -14.76 -10.01
CA SER A 136 14.85 -13.92 -8.82
C SER A 136 15.30 -12.51 -9.19
N LEU A 137 16.21 -12.36 -10.17
CA LEU A 137 16.64 -11.07 -10.71
C LEU A 137 15.49 -10.32 -11.40
N GLU A 138 14.66 -11.01 -12.19
CA GLU A 138 13.46 -10.44 -12.83
C GLU A 138 12.48 -9.91 -11.77
N ARG A 139 12.19 -10.71 -10.74
CA ARG A 139 11.32 -10.32 -9.62
C ARG A 139 11.91 -9.14 -8.84
N LEU A 140 13.21 -9.14 -8.59
CA LEU A 140 13.90 -8.05 -7.89
C LEU A 140 13.85 -6.75 -8.70
N LYS A 141 14.00 -6.82 -10.03
CA LYS A 141 13.81 -5.66 -10.93
C LYS A 141 12.37 -5.14 -10.89
N GLN A 142 11.37 -6.02 -10.86
CA GLN A 142 9.97 -5.61 -10.74
C GLN A 142 9.68 -4.93 -9.40
N THR A 143 10.16 -5.50 -8.29
CA THR A 143 10.03 -4.87 -6.96
C THR A 143 10.74 -3.53 -6.91
N ARG A 144 11.93 -3.42 -7.55
CA ARG A 144 12.63 -2.15 -7.70
C ARG A 144 11.76 -1.13 -8.42
N ARG A 145 11.23 -1.44 -9.61
CA ARG A 145 10.37 -0.51 -10.36
C ARG A 145 9.20 -0.03 -9.51
N LYS A 146 8.46 -0.95 -8.88
CA LYS A 146 7.35 -0.60 -7.98
C LYS A 146 7.75 0.32 -6.82
N LEU A 147 8.94 0.11 -6.24
CA LEU A 147 9.45 0.96 -5.16
C LEU A 147 9.79 2.38 -5.67
N TYR A 148 10.35 2.49 -6.87
CA TYR A 148 10.63 3.80 -7.50
C TYR A 148 9.35 4.50 -7.96
N ASP A 149 8.38 3.78 -8.53
CA ASP A 149 7.09 4.34 -8.94
C ASP A 149 6.30 4.86 -7.72
N GLN A 150 6.33 4.11 -6.61
CA GLN A 150 5.77 4.59 -5.34
C GLN A 150 6.49 5.83 -4.80
N TYR A 151 7.80 5.94 -5.03
CA TYR A 151 8.57 7.11 -4.61
C TYR A 151 8.20 8.36 -5.43
N GLU A 152 8.14 8.25 -6.75
CA GLU A 152 7.76 9.35 -7.65
C GLU A 152 6.36 9.87 -7.29
N SER A 153 5.40 8.96 -7.05
CA SER A 153 4.07 9.35 -6.57
C SER A 153 4.09 10.03 -5.20
N THR A 154 4.92 9.57 -4.25
CA THR A 154 5.03 10.23 -2.94
C THR A 154 5.73 11.59 -3.01
N GLU A 155 6.72 11.75 -3.90
CA GLU A 155 7.42 13.02 -4.13
C GLU A 155 6.49 14.04 -4.80
N GLU A 156 5.70 13.59 -5.79
CA GLU A 156 4.65 14.39 -6.42
C GLU A 156 3.59 14.82 -5.41
N LEU A 157 3.06 13.90 -4.59
CA LEU A 157 2.10 14.21 -3.53
C LEU A 157 2.68 15.16 -2.48
N GLN A 158 3.96 15.01 -2.13
CA GLN A 158 4.63 15.90 -1.19
C GLN A 158 4.80 17.31 -1.78
N LYS A 159 5.20 17.41 -3.05
CA LYS A 159 5.32 18.67 -3.78
C LYS A 159 3.97 19.35 -3.93
N GLU A 160 2.92 18.60 -4.25
CA GLU A 160 1.55 19.10 -4.31
C GLU A 160 1.10 19.63 -2.95
N ASN A 161 1.37 18.88 -1.87
CA ASN A 161 1.08 19.31 -0.50
C ASN A 161 1.81 20.61 -0.12
N ASP A 162 3.08 20.74 -0.47
CA ASP A 162 3.87 21.95 -0.22
C ASP A 162 3.37 23.13 -1.05
N THR A 163 2.99 22.92 -2.32
CA THR A 163 2.35 23.96 -3.13
C THR A 163 0.98 24.37 -2.57
N LEU A 164 0.17 23.43 -2.08
CA LEU A 164 -1.12 23.72 -1.44
C LEU A 164 -0.92 24.48 -0.12
N LYS A 165 0.08 24.11 0.69
CA LYS A 165 0.44 24.87 1.89
C LYS A 165 0.92 26.28 1.56
N GLN A 166 1.72 26.44 0.51
CA GLN A 166 2.19 27.74 0.07
C GLN A 166 1.04 28.61 -0.46
N GLN A 167 0.08 28.02 -1.18
CA GLN A 167 -1.15 28.69 -1.60
C GLN A 167 -2.06 29.04 -0.41
N LEU A 168 -2.16 28.18 0.60
CA LEU A 168 -2.90 28.43 1.83
C LEU A 168 -2.28 29.59 2.63
N GLU A 169 -0.95 29.59 2.79
CA GLU A 169 -0.20 30.67 3.45
C GLU A 169 -0.28 31.99 2.66
N ALA A 170 -0.23 31.94 1.32
CA ALA A 170 -0.43 33.09 0.45
C ALA A 170 -1.86 33.66 0.56
N SER A 171 -2.87 32.80 0.59
CA SER A 171 -4.27 33.20 0.79
C SER A 171 -4.50 33.78 2.21
N LYS A 172 -3.83 33.23 3.22
CA LYS A 172 -3.91 33.71 4.60
C LYS A 172 -3.17 35.02 4.83
N THR A 173 -2.07 35.26 4.12
CA THR A 173 -1.35 36.55 4.12
C THR A 173 -2.03 37.61 3.26
N MET A 174 -2.77 37.20 2.22
CA MET A 174 -3.78 38.04 1.56
C MET A 174 -5.03 38.29 2.42
N GLY A 175 -5.20 37.61 3.55
CA GLY A 175 -6.30 37.75 4.51
C GLY A 175 -6.32 39.07 5.31
N GLY A 176 -5.98 40.17 4.64
CA GLY A 176 -6.24 41.55 5.04
C GLY A 176 -7.12 42.30 4.02
N THR A 177 -7.88 41.61 3.17
CA THR A 177 -8.72 42.27 2.15
C THR A 177 -10.16 42.49 2.57
N SER A 178 -10.62 43.67 2.16
CA SER A 178 -11.93 44.30 2.34
C SER A 178 -13.12 43.42 1.98
N GLU A 179 -14.22 43.62 2.71
CA GLU A 179 -15.56 43.01 2.62
C GLU A 179 -16.06 42.70 1.19
N GLN A 180 -15.68 43.50 0.19
CA GLN A 180 -16.02 43.31 -1.23
C GLN A 180 -15.39 42.07 -1.90
N GLU A 181 -14.19 41.62 -1.49
CA GLU A 181 -13.58 40.41 -2.05
C GLU A 181 -14.20 39.13 -1.47
N LEU A 182 -14.68 39.19 -0.22
CA LEU A 182 -15.39 38.08 0.41
C LEU A 182 -16.74 37.83 -0.28
N GLU A 183 -17.46 38.89 -0.67
CA GLU A 183 -18.70 38.78 -1.45
C GLU A 183 -18.46 38.17 -2.84
N GLN A 184 -17.37 38.56 -3.52
CA GLN A 184 -17.00 37.95 -4.81
C GLN A 184 -16.63 36.47 -4.66
N LEU A 185 -15.92 36.10 -3.59
CA LEU A 185 -15.52 34.72 -3.34
C LEU A 185 -16.73 33.83 -3.03
N VAL A 186 -17.69 34.34 -2.24
CA VAL A 186 -18.96 33.66 -1.95
C VAL A 186 -19.78 33.49 -3.23
N ALA A 187 -19.85 34.52 -4.09
CA ALA A 187 -20.53 34.42 -5.38
C ALA A 187 -19.88 33.39 -6.32
N THR A 188 -18.55 33.28 -6.32
CA THR A 188 -17.86 32.22 -7.09
C THR A 188 -18.11 30.83 -6.52
N PHE A 189 -18.14 30.67 -5.19
CA PHE A 189 -18.45 29.39 -4.55
C PHE A 189 -19.90 28.95 -4.80
N GLU A 190 -20.85 29.88 -4.77
CA GLU A 190 -22.26 29.57 -5.10
C GLU A 190 -22.42 29.14 -6.55
N LYS A 191 -21.71 29.79 -7.47
CA LYS A 191 -21.69 29.42 -8.88
C LYS A 191 -21.08 28.03 -9.09
N GLU A 192 -19.95 27.74 -8.45
CA GLU A 192 -19.30 26.43 -8.53
C GLU A 192 -20.17 25.32 -7.92
N ARG A 193 -20.88 25.62 -6.82
CA ARG A 193 -21.85 24.69 -6.22
C ARG A 193 -23.04 24.45 -7.14
N GLN A 194 -23.50 25.46 -7.87
CA GLN A 194 -24.57 25.35 -8.85
C GLN A 194 -24.13 24.52 -10.06
N ASP A 195 -22.94 24.77 -10.61
CA ASP A 195 -22.37 23.99 -11.71
C ASP A 195 -22.18 22.52 -11.30
N MET A 196 -21.65 22.26 -10.10
CA MET A 196 -21.51 20.89 -9.59
C MET A 196 -22.86 20.19 -9.41
N SER A 197 -23.90 20.93 -8.97
CA SER A 197 -25.25 20.37 -8.90
C SER A 197 -25.85 20.08 -10.28
N GLN A 198 -25.52 20.87 -11.30
CA GLN A 198 -25.94 20.60 -12.68
C GLN A 198 -25.25 19.35 -13.22
N THR A 199 -23.94 19.22 -13.03
CA THR A 199 -23.17 18.03 -13.41
C THR A 199 -23.69 16.77 -12.73
N ILE A 200 -24.04 16.84 -11.44
CA ILE A 200 -24.65 15.71 -10.72
C ILE A 200 -26.01 15.33 -11.33
N ASN A 201 -26.83 16.30 -11.72
CA ASN A 201 -28.12 16.04 -12.36
C ASN A 201 -27.95 15.46 -13.78
N GLU A 202 -26.94 15.89 -14.52
CA GLU A 202 -26.57 15.29 -15.81
C GLU A 202 -26.12 13.84 -15.65
N TYR A 203 -25.27 13.54 -14.65
CA TYR A 203 -24.90 12.16 -14.35
C TYR A 203 -26.09 11.31 -13.93
N LYS A 204 -27.00 11.84 -13.11
CA LYS A 204 -28.25 11.15 -12.77
C LYS A 204 -29.09 10.86 -14.01
N ARG A 205 -29.16 11.81 -14.95
CA ARG A 205 -29.88 11.62 -16.22
C ARG A 205 -29.21 10.57 -17.09
N GLN A 206 -27.88 10.59 -17.22
CA GLN A 206 -27.13 9.56 -17.96
C GLN A 206 -27.29 8.17 -17.34
N ILE A 207 -27.33 8.06 -16.01
CA ILE A 207 -27.60 6.79 -15.32
C ILE A 207 -29.03 6.31 -15.60
N ALA A 208 -30.01 7.22 -15.61
CA ALA A 208 -31.40 6.87 -15.93
C ALA A 208 -31.58 6.48 -17.41
N GLU A 209 -30.90 7.16 -18.33
CA GLU A 209 -30.88 6.81 -19.75
C GLU A 209 -30.20 5.45 -19.97
N GLN A 210 -29.07 5.19 -19.29
CA GLN A 210 -28.41 3.88 -19.33
C GLN A 210 -29.24 2.77 -18.69
N SER A 211 -29.95 3.05 -17.58
CA SER A 211 -30.82 2.06 -16.96
C SER A 211 -32.03 1.74 -17.82
N GLN A 212 -32.61 2.73 -18.49
CA GLN A 212 -33.70 2.54 -19.43
C GLN A 212 -33.23 1.80 -20.70
N ALA A 213 -32.03 2.10 -21.21
CA ALA A 213 -31.41 1.37 -22.31
C ALA A 213 -31.11 -0.09 -21.92
N LEU A 214 -30.62 -0.34 -20.70
CA LEU A 214 -30.46 -1.69 -20.14
C LEU A 214 -31.79 -2.41 -20.00
N GLN A 215 -32.87 -1.72 -19.65
CA GLN A 215 -34.19 -2.32 -19.52
C GLN A 215 -34.80 -2.65 -20.89
N GLN A 216 -34.56 -1.82 -21.90
CA GLN A 216 -34.92 -2.13 -23.30
C GLN A 216 -34.07 -3.27 -23.88
N LEU A 217 -32.77 -3.32 -23.55
CA LEU A 217 -31.89 -4.43 -23.89
C LEU A 217 -32.32 -5.73 -23.20
N MET A 218 -32.71 -5.69 -21.91
CA MET A 218 -33.28 -6.86 -21.22
C MET A 218 -34.59 -7.33 -21.86
N VAL A 219 -35.47 -6.42 -22.27
CA VAL A 219 -36.74 -6.77 -22.94
C VAL A 219 -36.48 -7.31 -24.35
N GLN A 220 -35.45 -6.81 -25.05
CA GLN A 220 -35.05 -7.29 -26.37
C GLN A 220 -34.24 -8.60 -26.33
N GLU A 221 -33.48 -8.85 -25.25
CA GLU A 221 -32.78 -10.12 -24.97
C GLU A 221 -33.71 -11.21 -24.41
N GLN A 222 -34.93 -10.87 -23.99
CA GLN A 222 -35.93 -11.87 -23.61
C GLN A 222 -36.63 -12.51 -24.82
N GLU A 223 -36.47 -11.94 -26.02
CA GLU A 223 -36.97 -12.48 -27.30
C GLU A 223 -35.92 -13.27 -28.10
N VAL A 224 -34.65 -13.36 -27.66
CA VAL A 224 -33.60 -14.10 -28.39
C VAL A 224 -32.96 -15.16 -27.49
N GLU A 225 -33.23 -16.41 -27.83
CA GLU A 225 -32.69 -17.65 -27.27
C GLU A 225 -31.22 -17.60 -26.84
N ASP A 226 -30.98 -18.14 -25.64
CA ASP A 226 -29.77 -18.78 -25.11
C ASP A 226 -28.42 -18.47 -25.79
N GLY A 227 -27.63 -17.61 -25.13
CA GLY A 227 -26.23 -17.37 -25.49
C GLY A 227 -25.24 -17.69 -24.36
N PRO A 228 -24.12 -18.40 -24.62
CA PRO A 228 -23.08 -18.74 -23.64
C PRO A 228 -22.37 -17.53 -22.98
N LYS A 229 -22.65 -16.31 -23.45
CA LYS A 229 -22.18 -15.05 -22.85
C LYS A 229 -22.95 -14.70 -21.57
N LEU A 230 -24.22 -15.12 -21.44
CA LEU A 230 -25.04 -14.85 -20.25
C LEU A 230 -24.51 -15.63 -19.03
N GLN A 231 -24.09 -16.89 -19.24
CA GLN A 231 -23.47 -17.69 -18.19
C GLN A 231 -22.10 -17.13 -17.77
N ALA A 232 -21.34 -16.55 -18.69
CA ALA A 232 -20.05 -15.93 -18.36
C ALA A 232 -20.24 -14.67 -17.51
N ILE A 233 -21.20 -13.80 -17.88
CA ILE A 233 -21.49 -12.56 -17.15
C ILE A 233 -22.13 -12.87 -15.79
N GLN A 234 -23.03 -13.86 -15.72
CA GLN A 234 -23.62 -14.29 -14.45
C GLN A 234 -22.55 -14.85 -13.50
N LYS A 235 -21.59 -15.62 -14.02
CA LYS A 235 -20.46 -16.14 -13.25
C LYS A 235 -19.50 -15.05 -12.80
N GLU A 236 -19.28 -14.02 -13.61
CA GLU A 236 -18.46 -12.87 -13.24
C GLU A 236 -19.15 -12.00 -12.17
N LEU A 237 -20.48 -11.86 -12.25
CA LEU A 237 -21.28 -11.15 -11.25
C LEU A 237 -21.33 -11.91 -9.91
N GLU A 238 -21.37 -13.24 -9.96
CA GLU A 238 -21.30 -14.07 -8.75
C GLU A 238 -19.90 -14.06 -8.13
N GLN A 239 -18.84 -14.09 -8.94
CA GLN A 239 -17.45 -13.95 -8.47
C GLN A 239 -17.18 -12.58 -7.85
N THR A 240 -17.68 -11.50 -8.44
CA THR A 240 -17.54 -10.15 -7.86
C THR A 240 -18.33 -10.02 -6.57
N ARG A 241 -19.49 -10.68 -6.45
CA ARG A 241 -20.27 -10.74 -5.20
C ARG A 241 -19.54 -11.50 -4.10
N GLU A 242 -18.95 -12.66 -4.41
CA GLU A 242 -18.13 -13.43 -3.45
C GLU A 242 -16.88 -12.64 -3.01
N ALA A 243 -16.21 -11.95 -3.94
CA ALA A 243 -15.07 -11.11 -3.62
C ALA A 243 -15.45 -9.93 -2.71
N LEU A 244 -16.63 -9.33 -2.92
CA LEU A 244 -17.18 -8.29 -2.06
C LEU A 244 -17.50 -8.80 -0.65
N GLU A 245 -18.03 -10.01 -0.53
CA GLU A 245 -18.22 -10.65 0.77
C GLU A 245 -16.90 -10.95 1.48
N HIS A 246 -15.88 -11.41 0.75
CA HIS A 246 -14.57 -11.69 1.32
C HIS A 246 -13.90 -10.42 1.84
N LEU A 247 -13.95 -9.33 1.07
CA LEU A 247 -13.49 -8.01 1.49
C LEU A 247 -14.25 -7.48 2.72
N SER A 248 -15.56 -7.72 2.77
CA SER A 248 -16.38 -7.35 3.94
C SER A 248 -15.98 -8.13 5.19
N LYS A 249 -15.67 -9.42 5.06
CA LYS A 249 -15.17 -10.26 6.16
C LYS A 249 -13.78 -9.85 6.61
N GLU A 250 -12.87 -9.58 5.68
CA GLU A 250 -11.53 -9.08 5.97
C GLU A 250 -11.57 -7.70 6.65
N LYS A 251 -12.44 -6.80 6.20
CA LYS A 251 -12.67 -5.50 6.84
C LYS A 251 -13.13 -5.69 8.29
N LYS A 252 -14.14 -6.55 8.53
CA LYS A 252 -14.63 -6.84 9.88
C LYS A 252 -13.55 -7.49 10.76
N PHE A 253 -12.71 -8.34 10.19
CA PHE A 253 -11.59 -8.97 10.90
C PHE A 253 -10.52 -7.94 11.29
N ILE A 254 -10.15 -7.04 10.38
CA ILE A 254 -9.21 -5.94 10.65
C ILE A 254 -9.79 -5.01 11.71
N GLU A 255 -11.07 -4.68 11.61
CA GLU A 255 -11.79 -3.85 12.59
C GLU A 255 -11.83 -4.54 13.97
N SER A 256 -12.09 -5.84 14.05
CA SER A 256 -12.06 -6.58 15.31
C SER A 256 -10.64 -6.68 15.89
N ARG A 257 -9.62 -6.94 15.06
CA ARG A 257 -8.21 -6.95 15.46
C ARG A 257 -7.77 -5.59 15.97
N TYR A 258 -8.20 -4.52 15.29
CA TYR A 258 -7.91 -3.16 15.69
C TYR A 258 -8.56 -2.84 17.04
N LEU A 259 -9.85 -3.17 17.23
CA LEU A 259 -10.55 -3.00 18.50
C LEU A 259 -9.91 -3.82 19.64
N GLU A 260 -9.43 -5.03 19.36
CA GLU A 260 -8.74 -5.88 20.33
C GLU A 260 -7.38 -5.29 20.74
N VAL A 261 -6.61 -4.76 19.78
CA VAL A 261 -5.34 -4.07 20.03
C VAL A 261 -5.57 -2.79 20.84
N VAL A 262 -6.59 -1.99 20.49
CA VAL A 262 -6.96 -0.78 21.25
C VAL A 262 -7.39 -1.14 22.67
N LYS A 263 -8.20 -2.20 22.85
CA LYS A 263 -8.66 -2.65 24.17
C LYS A 263 -7.51 -3.18 25.05
N ASN A 264 -6.54 -3.86 24.46
CA ASN A 264 -5.34 -4.34 25.16
C ASN A 264 -4.34 -3.23 25.49
N GLN A 265 -4.36 -2.10 24.79
CA GLN A 265 -3.58 -0.91 25.12
C GLN A 265 -4.22 -0.02 26.21
N THR A 266 -5.48 -0.27 26.55
CA THR A 266 -6.23 0.50 27.57
C THR A 266 -6.32 -0.23 28.92
N LYS A 267 -5.49 -1.26 29.14
CA LYS A 267 -5.27 -1.94 30.43
C LYS A 267 -3.85 -1.70 30.89
#